data_AF-A0A4V3RIE8-F1
#
_entry.id   AF-A0A4V3RIE8-F1
#
_cell.length_a   1.000
_cell.length_b   1.000
_cell.length_c   1.000
_cell.angle_alpha   90.00
_cell.angle_beta   90.00
_cell.angle_gamma   90.00
#
_symmetry.space_group_name_H-M   'P 1'
#
loop_
_entity.id
_entity.type
_entity.pdbx_description
1 polymer ?
#
loop_
_entity_poly.entity_id
_entity_poly.type
_entity_poly.pdbx_seq_one_letter_code
_entity_poly.pdbx_strand_id
1 'polypeptide(L)'
;MHPRLRIALLALLGTVPALAQAQHAEPAQDLPLTALLGCHFGYAQQHHRSTASATEIALAAASHCDAALQAAGLDTYRRALEAGLPVDDAEASRQAMIEEMRAMLPGFTIDKVIQARAAAGDP
;
A
#
# COMPACT_ATOMS: atom_id res chain seq x y z
N MET A 1 -56.26 -44.91 9.48
CA MET A 1 -55.76 -45.55 8.25
C MET A 1 -56.10 -44.63 7.09
N HIS A 2 -55.12 -44.08 6.38
CA HIS A 2 -55.18 -43.57 5.00
C HIS A 2 -53.77 -43.06 4.62
N PRO A 3 -53.44 -43.04 3.32
CA PRO A 3 -52.34 -43.83 2.78
C PRO A 3 -51.05 -43.04 2.55
N ARG A 4 -50.00 -43.83 2.35
CA ARG A 4 -48.63 -43.44 2.05
C ARG A 4 -48.49 -42.73 0.69
N LEU A 5 -47.46 -41.89 0.67
CA LEU A 5 -46.48 -41.71 -0.41
C LEU A 5 -46.88 -40.93 -1.67
N ARG A 6 -46.03 -39.92 -1.94
CA ARG A 6 -45.61 -39.34 -3.24
C ARG A 6 -46.11 -37.93 -3.52
N ILE A 7 -45.51 -36.95 -2.86
CA ILE A 7 -44.96 -35.73 -3.50
C ILE A 7 -43.73 -35.37 -2.64
N ALA A 8 -42.55 -35.83 -3.02
CA ALA A 8 -41.53 -34.99 -3.67
C ALA A 8 -41.24 -33.74 -2.82
N LEU A 9 -40.29 -33.81 -1.89
CA LEU A 9 -38.92 -33.40 -2.17
C LEU A 9 -38.88 -31.98 -2.76
N LEU A 10 -39.10 -30.94 -1.94
CA LEU A 10 -38.69 -29.55 -2.16
C LEU A 10 -39.25 -28.66 -1.04
N ALA A 11 -38.48 -28.47 0.02
CA ALA A 11 -38.46 -27.25 0.85
C ALA A 11 -37.41 -27.40 1.97
N LEU A 12 -36.19 -27.79 1.60
CA LEU A 12 -35.01 -27.81 2.47
C LEU A 12 -34.24 -26.47 2.37
N LEU A 13 -34.96 -25.34 2.30
CA LEU A 13 -34.38 -24.00 2.13
C LEU A 13 -34.89 -23.02 3.20
N GLY A 14 -34.84 -23.46 4.47
CA GLY A 14 -35.35 -22.68 5.59
C GLY A 14 -34.47 -22.70 6.83
N THR A 15 -33.18 -23.04 6.72
CA THR A 15 -32.24 -22.86 7.83
C THR A 15 -31.19 -21.84 7.41
N VAL A 16 -31.34 -20.64 7.96
CA VAL A 16 -30.31 -19.61 7.96
C VAL A 16 -29.46 -19.87 9.19
N PRO A 17 -28.21 -20.37 9.08
CA PRO A 17 -27.21 -20.06 10.07
C PRO A 17 -26.50 -18.79 9.61
N ALA A 18 -26.87 -17.69 10.27
CA ALA A 18 -26.03 -16.51 10.35
C ALA A 18 -24.71 -16.91 11.03
N LEU A 19 -23.62 -16.98 10.28
CA LEU A 19 -22.20 -17.06 10.69
C LEU A 19 -21.42 -17.15 9.36
N ALA A 20 -20.49 -16.30 8.97
CA ALA A 20 -19.81 -15.24 9.65
C ALA A 20 -19.61 -14.11 8.63
N GLN A 21 -20.00 -12.89 8.99
CA GLN A 21 -19.36 -11.74 8.38
C GLN A 21 -17.93 -11.74 8.93
N ALA A 22 -17.00 -12.30 8.14
CA ALA A 22 -15.62 -11.89 8.20
C ALA A 22 -15.64 -10.39 7.93
N GLN A 23 -15.68 -9.63 9.02
CA GLN A 23 -15.36 -8.22 9.05
C GLN A 23 -14.03 -8.15 8.33
N HIS A 24 -14.07 -7.72 7.07
CA HIS A 24 -12.90 -7.19 6.41
C HIS A 24 -12.50 -6.04 7.32
N ALA A 25 -11.55 -6.29 8.22
CA ALA A 25 -10.79 -5.21 8.78
C ALA A 25 -10.31 -4.44 7.55
N GLU A 26 -10.88 -3.25 7.34
CA GLU A 26 -10.30 -2.29 6.40
C GLU A 26 -8.80 -2.31 6.71
N PRO A 27 -7.93 -2.57 5.71
CA PRO A 27 -6.51 -2.53 5.96
C PRO A 27 -6.25 -1.15 6.55
N ALA A 28 -5.87 -1.11 7.83
CA ALA A 28 -5.57 0.12 8.53
C ALA A 28 -4.56 0.84 7.65
N GLN A 29 -5.00 1.93 6.99
CA GLN A 29 -4.21 2.60 5.98
C GLN A 29 -2.84 2.86 6.59
N ASP A 30 -1.80 2.36 5.94
CA ASP A 30 -0.43 2.61 6.37
C ASP A 30 -0.13 4.09 6.10
N LEU A 31 -0.48 4.94 7.08
CA LEU A 31 -0.42 6.39 6.96
C LEU A 31 1.02 6.85 6.61
N PRO A 32 2.08 6.30 7.22
CA PRO A 32 3.46 6.65 6.85
C PRO A 32 3.86 6.22 5.44
N LEU A 33 3.54 4.99 5.01
CA LEU A 33 3.85 4.55 3.64
C LEU A 33 3.06 5.35 2.60
N THR A 34 1.81 5.69 2.90
CA THR A 34 0.97 6.54 2.06
C THR A 34 1.56 7.95 1.94
N ALA A 35 2.06 8.51 3.04
CA ALA A 35 2.72 9.82 3.04
C ALA A 35 4.03 9.81 2.24
N LEU A 36 4.81 8.72 2.29
CA LEU A 36 6.02 8.55 1.48
C LEU A 36 5.70 8.55 -0.02
N LEU A 37 4.76 7.71 -0.46
CA LEU A 37 4.31 7.69 -1.86
C LEU A 37 3.71 9.02 -2.28
N GLY A 38 2.97 9.68 -1.39
CA GLY A 38 2.43 11.02 -1.58
C GLY A 38 3.51 12.08 -1.77
N CYS A 39 4.60 12.02 -1.01
CA CYS A 39 5.75 12.91 -1.16
C CYS A 39 6.39 12.77 -2.55
N HIS A 40 6.70 11.54 -2.96
CA HIS A 40 7.28 11.27 -4.28
C HIS A 40 6.36 11.67 -5.44
N PHE A 41 5.07 11.38 -5.32
CA PHE A 41 4.07 11.80 -6.30
C PHE A 41 3.96 13.33 -6.38
N GLY A 42 3.88 14.01 -5.23
CA GLY A 42 3.82 15.47 -5.16
C GLY A 42 5.05 16.14 -5.76
N TYR A 43 6.25 15.60 -5.50
CA TYR A 43 7.49 16.07 -6.08
C TYR A 43 7.48 15.92 -7.60
N ALA A 44 7.05 14.76 -8.12
CA ALA A 44 6.89 14.54 -9.55
C ALA A 44 5.92 15.56 -10.19
N GLN A 45 4.77 15.79 -9.57
CA GLN A 45 3.79 16.78 -10.03
C GLN A 45 4.34 18.20 -10.04
N GLN A 46 5.12 18.58 -9.04
CA GLN A 46 5.73 19.91 -8.96
C GLN A 46 6.79 20.14 -10.04
N HIS A 47 7.56 19.10 -10.39
CA HIS A 47 8.76 19.22 -11.22
C HIS A 47 8.63 18.68 -12.64
N HIS A 48 7.47 18.13 -13.04
CA HIS A 48 7.29 17.51 -14.36
C HIS A 48 7.61 18.46 -15.53
N ARG A 49 7.34 19.76 -15.42
CA ARG A 49 7.64 20.77 -16.46
C ARG A 49 9.07 21.30 -16.42
N SER A 50 9.90 20.85 -15.47
CA SER A 50 11.30 21.24 -15.46
C SER A 50 12.05 20.61 -16.63
N THR A 51 13.16 21.23 -17.04
CA THR A 51 14.06 20.71 -18.08
C THR A 51 14.93 19.54 -17.62
N ALA A 52 14.89 19.17 -16.34
CA ALA A 52 15.61 18.02 -15.81
C ALA A 52 15.02 16.71 -16.36
N SER A 53 15.84 15.69 -16.52
CA SER A 53 15.38 14.34 -16.82
C SER A 53 14.52 13.77 -15.69
N ALA A 54 13.65 12.80 -16.00
CA ALA A 54 12.84 12.13 -14.98
C ALA A 54 13.70 11.46 -13.89
N THR A 55 14.88 10.94 -14.28
CA THR A 55 15.86 10.37 -13.37
C THR A 55 16.45 11.41 -12.41
N GLU A 56 16.83 12.60 -12.90
CA GLU A 56 17.33 13.67 -12.04
C GLU A 56 16.27 14.13 -11.03
N ILE A 57 15.01 14.25 -11.48
CA ILE A 57 13.88 14.58 -10.60
C ILE A 57 13.69 13.49 -9.54
N ALA A 58 13.78 12.22 -9.91
CA ALA A 58 13.63 11.10 -8.99
C ALA A 58 14.75 11.02 -7.92
N LEU A 59 16.00 11.29 -8.31
CA LEU A 59 17.12 11.37 -7.37
C LEU A 59 16.94 12.53 -6.38
N ALA A 60 16.47 13.68 -6.87
CA ALA A 60 16.16 14.83 -6.02
C ALA A 60 14.99 14.54 -5.07
N ALA A 61 13.94 13.85 -5.57
CA ALA A 61 12.80 13.42 -4.76
C ALA A 61 13.22 12.47 -3.64
N ALA A 62 14.12 11.51 -3.90
CA ALA A 62 14.63 10.60 -2.88
C ALA A 62 15.30 11.33 -1.72
N SER A 63 16.07 12.38 -2.01
CA SER A 63 16.69 13.22 -0.97
C SER A 63 15.65 14.09 -0.26
N HIS A 64 14.70 14.65 -1.00
CA HIS A 64 13.62 15.48 -0.44
C HIS A 64 12.69 14.70 0.50
N CYS A 65 12.38 13.45 0.13
CA CYS A 65 11.42 12.59 0.83
C CYS A 65 12.07 11.64 1.86
N ASP A 66 13.38 11.74 2.15
CA ASP A 66 14.06 10.83 3.10
C ASP A 66 13.43 10.87 4.49
N ALA A 67 12.96 12.04 4.96
CA ALA A 67 12.24 12.12 6.24
C ALA A 67 10.94 11.28 6.26
N ALA A 68 10.19 11.25 5.15
CA ALA A 68 9.01 10.41 5.04
C ALA A 68 9.37 8.92 4.97
N LEU A 69 10.50 8.58 4.35
CA LEU A 69 11.04 7.22 4.31
C LEU A 69 11.44 6.74 5.71
N GLN A 70 12.14 7.58 6.47
CA GLN A 70 12.49 7.27 7.86
C GLN A 70 11.25 7.09 8.74
N ALA A 71 10.23 7.95 8.58
CA ALA A 71 8.98 7.82 9.30
C ALA A 71 8.25 6.51 9.00
N ALA A 72 8.24 6.08 7.74
CA ALA A 72 7.65 4.81 7.34
C ALA A 72 8.43 3.61 7.90
N GLY A 73 9.77 3.64 7.85
CA GLY A 73 10.60 2.62 8.50
C GLY A 73 10.41 2.54 10.02
N LEU A 74 10.23 3.68 10.70
CA LEU A 74 9.92 3.72 12.13
C LEU A 74 8.55 3.12 12.45
N ASP A 75 7.56 3.28 11.57
CA ASP A 75 6.25 2.63 11.77
C ASP A 75 6.35 1.12 11.59
N THR A 76 7.13 0.65 10.60
CA THR A 76 7.46 -0.78 10.45
C THR A 76 8.11 -1.33 11.71
N TYR A 77 9.10 -0.64 12.26
CA TYR A 77 9.74 -1.00 13.53
C TYR A 77 8.72 -1.11 14.68
N ARG A 78 7.89 -0.08 14.86
CA ARG A 78 6.89 -0.04 15.93
C ARG A 78 5.90 -1.19 15.81
N ARG A 79 5.40 -1.47 14.60
CA ARG A 79 4.47 -2.58 14.37
C ARG A 79 5.13 -3.94 14.63
N ALA A 80 6.40 -4.11 14.28
CA ALA A 80 7.15 -5.33 14.58
C ALA A 80 7.25 -5.55 16.10
N LEU A 81 7.56 -4.50 16.87
CA LEU A 81 7.56 -4.58 18.33
C LEU A 81 6.17 -4.89 18.90
N GLU A 82 5.12 -4.24 18.39
CA GLU A 82 3.72 -4.50 18.79
C GLU A 82 3.28 -5.93 18.49
N ALA A 83 3.85 -6.55 17.45
CA ALA A 83 3.66 -7.96 17.11
C ALA A 83 4.52 -8.93 17.95
N GLY A 84 5.33 -8.42 18.88
CA GLY A 84 6.14 -9.22 19.79
C GLY A 84 7.49 -9.68 19.23
N LEU A 85 7.96 -9.08 18.13
CA LEU A 85 9.31 -9.36 17.64
C LEU A 85 10.37 -8.84 18.62
N PRO A 86 11.48 -9.57 18.80
CA PRO A 86 12.67 -9.04 19.46
C PRO A 86 13.14 -7.72 18.81
N VAL A 87 13.79 -6.87 19.60
CA VAL A 87 14.27 -5.55 19.13
C VAL A 87 15.18 -5.67 17.91
N ASP A 88 16.07 -6.66 17.88
CA ASP A 88 17.00 -6.88 16.77
C ASP A 88 16.25 -7.26 15.48
N ASP A 89 15.23 -8.11 15.57
CA ASP A 89 14.42 -8.53 14.42
C ASP A 89 13.52 -7.37 13.93
N ALA A 90 13.00 -6.54 14.84
CA ALA A 90 12.23 -5.34 14.48
C ALA A 90 13.11 -4.31 13.75
N GLU A 91 14.35 -4.10 14.18
CA GLU A 91 15.28 -3.19 13.49
C GLU A 91 15.71 -3.76 12.13
N ALA A 92 15.95 -5.08 12.03
CA ALA A 92 16.19 -5.74 10.75
C ALA A 92 15.01 -5.56 9.78
N SER A 93 13.77 -5.67 10.26
CA SER A 93 12.57 -5.42 9.47
C SER A 93 12.49 -3.97 8.99
N ARG A 94 12.78 -2.99 9.85
CA ARG A 94 12.86 -1.58 9.47
C ARG A 94 13.90 -1.32 8.40
N GLN A 95 15.11 -1.88 8.56
CA GLN A 95 16.19 -1.68 7.60
C GLN A 95 15.86 -2.30 6.24
N ALA A 96 15.30 -3.52 6.23
CA ALA A 96 14.86 -4.19 5.01
C ALA A 96 13.79 -3.38 4.26
N MET A 97 12.81 -2.82 4.99
CA MET A 97 11.79 -1.96 4.41
C MET A 97 12.40 -0.69 3.80
N ILE A 98 13.33 -0.02 4.51
CA ILE A 98 13.99 1.19 4.01
C ILE A 98 14.78 0.89 2.73
N GLU A 99 15.50 -0.23 2.69
CA GLU A 99 16.27 -0.66 1.52
C GLU A 99 15.37 -0.97 0.33
N GLU A 100 14.28 -1.71 0.56
CA GLU A 100 13.30 -2.05 -0.47
C GLU A 100 12.67 -0.77 -1.06
N MET A 101 12.23 0.15 -0.21
CA MET A 101 11.65 1.41 -0.67
C MET A 101 12.68 2.28 -1.39
N ARG A 102 13.93 2.37 -0.93
CA ARG A 102 14.99 3.10 -1.63
C ARG A 102 15.24 2.56 -3.04
N ALA A 103 15.10 1.25 -3.25
CA ALA A 103 15.23 0.64 -4.57
C ALA A 103 14.04 0.96 -5.49
N MET A 104 12.81 1.01 -4.94
CA MET A 104 11.59 1.16 -5.75
C MET A 104 11.18 2.62 -6.02
N LEU A 105 11.34 3.51 -5.05
CA LEU A 105 10.84 4.88 -5.11
C LEU A 105 11.37 5.72 -6.28
N PRO A 106 12.64 5.56 -6.73
CA PRO A 106 13.10 6.25 -7.93
C PRO A 106 12.30 5.86 -9.17
N GLY A 107 12.06 4.57 -9.39
CA GLY A 107 11.25 4.07 -10.50
C GLY A 107 9.82 4.60 -10.45
N PHE A 108 9.19 4.55 -9.26
CA PHE A 108 7.88 5.14 -9.04
C PHE A 108 7.85 6.63 -9.41
N THR A 109 8.85 7.41 -8.99
CA THR A 109 8.90 8.85 -9.28
C THR A 109 9.07 9.12 -10.77
N ILE A 110 9.95 8.36 -11.45
CA ILE A 110 10.16 8.44 -12.90
C ILE A 110 8.83 8.23 -13.63
N ASP A 111 8.11 7.16 -13.29
CA ASP A 111 6.81 6.86 -13.92
C ASP A 111 5.82 7.99 -13.71
N LYS A 112 5.78 8.61 -12.53
CA LYS A 112 4.90 9.74 -12.24
C LYS A 112 5.28 11.01 -13.00
N VAL A 113 6.57 11.28 -13.19
CA VAL A 113 7.01 12.39 -14.04
C VAL A 113 6.58 12.16 -15.49
N ILE A 114 6.80 10.96 -16.03
CA ILE A 114 6.43 10.61 -17.42
C ILE A 114 4.92 10.73 -17.60
N GLN A 115 4.13 10.17 -16.68
CA GLN A 115 2.67 10.27 -16.70
C GLN A 115 2.20 11.73 -16.66
N ALA A 116 2.80 12.57 -15.82
CA ALA A 116 2.45 13.99 -15.72
C ALA A 116 2.80 14.78 -16.99
N ARG A 117 3.96 14.53 -17.60
CA ARG A 117 4.35 15.16 -18.88
C ARG A 117 3.41 14.78 -20.02
N ALA A 118 3.12 13.49 -20.17
CA ALA A 118 2.19 12.99 -21.16
C ALA A 118 0.79 13.60 -21.00
N ALA A 119 0.31 13.74 -19.76
CA ALA A 119 -0.98 14.39 -19.47
C ALA A 119 -0.97 15.91 -19.73
N ALA A 120 0.18 16.57 -19.62
CA ALA A 120 0.34 18.00 -19.90
C ALA A 120 0.45 18.31 -21.41
N GLY A 121 0.62 17.29 -22.26
CA GLY A 121 0.89 17.49 -23.69
C GLY A 121 2.33 17.91 -23.99
N ASP A 122 3.23 17.76 -23.01
CA ASP A 122 4.66 17.94 -23.22
C ASP A 122 5.23 16.66 -23.85
N PRO A 123 5.81 16.72 -25.07
CA PRO A 123 6.40 15.56 -25.75
C PRO A 123 7.65 15.02 -25.04
#